data_AF-A0A970FVE7-F1
#
_entry.id   AF-A0A970FVE7-F1
#
_cell.length_a   1.000
_cell.length_b   1.000
_cell.length_c   1.000
_cell.angle_alpha   90.00
_cell.angle_beta   90.00
_cell.angle_gamma   90.00
#
_symmetry.space_group_name_H-M   'P 1'
#
loop_
_entity.id
_entity.type
_entity.pdbx_description
1 polymer ?
#
loop_
_entity_poly.entity_id
_entity_poly.type
_entity_poly.pdbx_seq_one_letter_code
_entity_poly.pdbx_strand_id
1 'polypeptide(L)'
;MSIYPLSNVNGNSKLKTPSLSLNTEEYVRRFSSLYLTAELGQKYRLHATHAHTMDDYLSYDIQCPNCRKLLTPVGAPIDHFDLGLYACSHCGNR
;
A
#
# COMPACT_ATOMS: atom_id res chain seq x y z
N MET A 1 -14.86 -0.56 -2.02
CA MET A 1 -13.41 -0.25 -2.00
C MET A 1 -12.65 -1.56 -1.88
N SER A 2 -11.61 -1.75 -2.68
CA SER A 2 -10.77 -2.95 -2.60
C SER A 2 -9.61 -2.68 -1.64
N ILE A 3 -9.40 -3.59 -0.69
CA ILE A 3 -8.37 -3.48 0.34
C ILE A 3 -7.33 -4.56 0.10
N TYR A 4 -6.06 -4.16 0.19
CA TYR A 4 -4.93 -5.02 -0.07
C TYR A 4 -3.97 -5.00 1.12
N PRO A 5 -4.10 -5.92 2.09
CA PRO A 5 -3.09 -6.13 3.13
C PRO A 5 -1.70 -6.30 2.52
N LEU A 6 -0.72 -5.64 3.12
CA LEU A 6 0.66 -5.76 2.72
C LEU A 6 1.37 -6.80 3.59
N SER A 7 2.09 -7.69 2.93
CA SER A 7 2.97 -8.66 3.56
C SER A 7 4.41 -8.36 3.14
N ASN A 8 5.33 -8.52 4.09
CA ASN A 8 6.76 -8.51 3.81
C ASN A 8 7.14 -9.69 2.91
N VAL A 9 7.97 -9.44 1.91
CA VAL A 9 8.58 -10.52 1.14
C VAL A 9 9.67 -11.17 1.99
N ASN A 10 9.67 -12.49 2.06
CA ASN A 10 10.67 -13.25 2.82
C ASN A 10 12.08 -12.89 2.31
N GLY A 11 12.88 -12.23 3.16
CA GLY A 11 14.22 -11.73 2.82
C GLY A 11 14.33 -10.25 2.43
N ASN A 12 13.22 -9.53 2.23
CA ASN A 12 13.22 -8.09 1.96
C ASN A 12 12.20 -7.36 2.84
N SER A 13 12.65 -6.85 3.98
CA SER A 13 11.80 -6.11 4.93
C SER A 13 11.20 -4.84 4.34
N LYS A 14 11.88 -4.26 3.34
CA LYS A 14 11.45 -3.05 2.60
C LYS A 14 10.42 -3.34 1.50
N LEU A 15 10.42 -4.54 0.93
CA LEU A 15 9.51 -4.91 -0.15
C LEU A 15 8.19 -5.41 0.43
N LYS A 16 7.13 -4.67 0.16
CA LYS A 16 5.76 -4.98 0.57
C LYS A 16 4.96 -5.46 -0.62
N THR A 17 4.35 -6.63 -0.48
CA THR A 17 3.51 -7.22 -1.52
C THR A 17 2.05 -7.13 -1.11
N PRO A 18 1.19 -6.44 -1.88
CA PRO A 18 -0.23 -6.46 -1.62
C PRO A 18 -0.84 -7.81 -1.98
N SER A 19 -1.70 -8.28 -1.09
CA SER A 19 -2.54 -9.44 -1.32
C SER A 19 -3.99 -8.98 -1.45
N LEU A 20 -4.71 -9.47 -2.45
CA LEU A 20 -6.14 -9.17 -2.58
C LEU A 20 -6.86 -9.72 -1.36
N SER A 21 -7.60 -8.87 -0.65
CA SER A 21 -8.50 -9.30 0.41
C SER A 21 -9.93 -8.92 0.09
N LEU A 22 -10.84 -9.85 0.31
CA LEU A 22 -12.30 -9.61 0.27
C LEU A 22 -12.85 -9.27 1.67
N ASN A 23 -11.95 -9.06 2.63
CA ASN A 23 -12.31 -8.74 4.01
C ASN A 23 -12.57 -7.23 4.19
N THR A 24 -13.22 -6.89 5.30
CA THR A 24 -13.44 -5.49 5.70
C THR A 24 -12.15 -4.82 6.14
N GLU A 25 -12.10 -3.49 6.06
CA GLU A 25 -10.94 -2.71 6.50
C GLU A 25 -10.60 -3.00 7.95
N GLU A 26 -11.61 -3.07 8.82
CA GLU A 26 -11.45 -3.36 10.24
C GLU A 26 -10.74 -4.69 10.49
N TYR A 27 -11.07 -5.72 9.71
CA TYR A 27 -10.43 -7.03 9.81
C TYR A 27 -8.99 -6.98 9.35
N VAL A 28 -8.74 -6.34 8.20
CA VAL A 28 -7.38 -6.16 7.66
C VAL A 28 -6.51 -5.35 8.63
N ARG A 29 -7.08 -4.32 9.26
CA ARG A 29 -6.41 -3.46 10.26
C ARG A 29 -5.96 -4.23 11.49
N ARG A 30 -6.67 -5.30 11.87
CA ARG A 30 -6.30 -6.15 13.01
C ARG A 30 -5.22 -7.18 12.65
N PHE A 31 -5.16 -7.59 11.39
CA PHE A 31 -4.29 -8.68 10.95
C PHE A 31 -3.00 -8.19 10.27
N SER A 32 -3.03 -7.01 9.67
CA SER A 32 -1.93 -6.45 8.90
C SER A 32 -1.58 -5.05 9.40
N SER A 33 -0.29 -4.81 9.65
CA SER A 33 0.20 -3.50 10.11
C SER A 33 0.10 -2.41 9.03
N LEU A 34 0.08 -2.80 7.75
CA LEU A 34 0.10 -1.89 6.60
C LEU A 34 -0.83 -2.45 5.52
N TYR A 35 -1.67 -1.62 4.92
CA TYR A 35 -2.58 -2.04 3.86
C TYR A 35 -2.78 -0.93 2.83
N LEU A 36 -2.98 -1.32 1.57
CA LEU A 36 -3.36 -0.41 0.50
C LEU A 36 -4.87 -0.40 0.30
N THR A 37 -5.42 0.76 -0.01
CA THR A 37 -6.79 0.92 -0.50
C THR A 37 -6.75 1.40 -1.95
N ALA A 38 -7.57 0.79 -2.81
CA ALA A 38 -7.71 1.28 -4.18
C ALA A 38 -8.61 2.51 -4.22
N GLU A 39 -8.04 3.61 -4.69
CA GLU A 39 -8.70 4.88 -4.97
C GLU A 39 -9.07 4.99 -6.46
N LEU A 40 -9.90 5.98 -6.79
CA LEU A 40 -10.27 6.28 -8.17
C LEU A 40 -9.04 6.63 -9.02
N GLY A 41 -9.01 6.11 -10.25
CA GLY A 41 -7.93 6.40 -11.20
C GLY A 41 -6.66 5.57 -11.01
N GLN A 42 -6.78 4.32 -10.53
CA GLN A 42 -5.66 3.37 -10.40
C GLN A 42 -4.55 3.84 -9.45
N LYS A 43 -4.98 4.62 -8.46
CA LYS A 43 -4.16 5.09 -7.36
C LYS A 43 -4.42 4.21 -6.16
N TYR A 44 -3.39 3.99 -5.37
CA TYR A 44 -3.44 3.17 -4.17
C TYR A 44 -2.94 4.00 -3.02
N ARG A 45 -3.76 4.17 -1.98
CA ARG A 45 -3.34 4.88 -0.77
C ARG A 45 -2.82 3.89 0.24
N LEU A 46 -1.65 4.18 0.80
CA LEU A 46 -1.09 3.39 1.87
C LEU A 46 -1.61 3.87 3.23
N HIS A 47 -2.15 2.92 3.97
CA HIS A 47 -2.57 3.10 5.35
C HIS A 47 -1.68 2.26 6.28
N ALA A 48 -1.34 2.85 7.42
CA ALA A 48 -0.71 2.18 8.55
C ALA A 48 -1.70 2.05 9.70
N THR A 49 -1.62 0.95 10.43
CA THR A 49 -2.44 0.73 11.63
C THR A 49 -1.81 1.32 12.87
N HIS A 50 -0.49 1.48 12.86
CA HIS A 50 0.30 2.10 13.91
C HIS A 50 0.95 3.38 13.37
N ALA A 51 1.19 4.34 14.26
CA ALA A 51 1.90 5.58 13.93
C ALA A 51 3.31 5.24 13.41
N HIS A 52 3.51 5.39 12.11
CA HIS A 52 4.82 5.25 11.49
C HIS A 52 5.53 6.60 11.43
N THR A 53 6.84 6.58 11.64
CA THR A 53 7.69 7.74 11.35
C THR A 53 7.82 7.91 9.83
N MET A 54 7.77 9.16 9.36
CA MET A 54 7.77 9.48 7.92
C MET A 54 8.99 8.89 7.15
N ASP A 55 10.13 8.73 7.83
CA ASP A 55 11.36 8.15 7.29
C ASP A 55 11.22 6.65 6.93
N ASP A 56 10.43 5.95 7.72
CA ASP A 56 10.23 4.51 7.58
C ASP A 56 9.28 4.21 6.41
N TYR A 57 8.29 5.08 6.19
CA TYR A 57 7.38 5.00 5.04
C TYR A 57 8.08 5.17 3.69
N LEU A 58 8.97 6.17 3.58
CA LEU A 58 9.63 6.50 2.32
C LEU A 58 10.52 5.35 1.80
N SER A 59 10.89 4.44 2.71
CA SER A 59 11.76 3.29 2.42
C SER A 59 11.01 2.06 1.90
N TYR A 60 9.67 2.07 1.83
CA TYR A 60 8.91 0.91 1.39
C TYR A 60 8.72 0.84 -0.13
N ASP A 61 9.22 -0.24 -0.71
CA ASP A 61 8.94 -0.64 -2.08
C ASP A 61 7.64 -1.43 -2.10
N ILE A 62 6.59 -0.90 -2.73
CA ILE A 62 5.27 -1.55 -2.75
C ILE A 62 4.97 -2.05 -4.15
N GLN A 63 4.61 -3.33 -4.27
CA GLN A 63 4.21 -3.90 -5.56
C GLN A 63 2.75 -3.57 -5.89
N CYS A 64 2.40 -3.59 -7.17
CA CYS A 64 1.04 -3.41 -7.66
C CYS A 64 0.28 -4.74 -7.53
N PRO A 65 -0.94 -4.75 -6.97
CA PRO A 65 -1.72 -5.99 -6.85
C PRO A 65 -2.13 -6.59 -8.21
N ASN A 66 -2.18 -5.78 -9.27
CA ASN A 66 -2.57 -6.23 -10.60
C ASN A 66 -1.39 -6.76 -11.43
N CYS A 67 -0.29 -6.02 -11.50
CA CYS A 67 0.84 -6.34 -12.40
C CYS A 67 2.13 -6.72 -11.67
N ARG A 68 2.15 -6.70 -10.33
CA ARG A 68 3.32 -6.96 -9.46
C ARG A 68 4.55 -6.08 -9.71
N LYS A 69 4.41 -5.02 -10.51
CA LYS A 69 5.43 -3.97 -10.67
C LYS A 69 5.44 -3.05 -9.47
N LEU A 70 6.57 -2.38 -9.22
CA LEU A 70 6.66 -1.38 -8.17
C LEU A 70 5.73 -0.21 -8.47
N LEU A 71 4.96 0.20 -7.47
CA LEU A 71 4.14 1.39 -7.53
C LEU A 71 5.02 2.62 -7.35
N THR A 72 4.70 3.69 -8.06
CA THR A 72 5.42 4.95 -7.95
C THR A 72 4.70 5.83 -6.92
N PRO A 73 5.38 6.36 -5.89
CA PRO A 73 4.81 7.35 -5.01
C PRO A 73 4.52 8.63 -5.81
N VAL A 74 3.26 9.05 -5.83
CA VAL A 74 2.78 10.23 -6.56
C VAL A 74 2.20 11.31 -5.64
N GLY A 75 2.05 11.01 -4.35
CA GLY A 75 1.54 11.96 -3.36
C GLY A 75 2.16 11.75 -1.99
N ALA A 76 2.37 12.86 -1.30
CA ALA A 76 2.94 12.88 0.04
C ALA A 76 2.00 12.26 1.09
N PRO A 77 2.55 11.85 2.26
CA PRO A 77 1.77 11.58 3.46
C PRO A 77 0.84 12.71 3.81
N ILE A 78 -0.39 12.34 4.16
CA ILE A 78 -1.35 13.26 4.76
C ILE A 78 -1.19 13.23 6.27
N ASP A 79 -0.96 12.04 6.85
CA ASP A 79 -0.97 11.85 8.31
C ASP A 79 -0.05 10.69 8.75
N HIS A 80 -0.01 10.42 10.06
CA HIS A 80 0.72 9.31 10.67
C HIS A 80 0.11 7.93 10.33
N PHE A 81 -1.18 7.92 9.97
CA PHE A 81 -1.92 6.74 9.52
C PHE A 81 -2.03 6.69 7.99
N ASP A 82 -2.12 7.84 7.34
CA ASP A 82 -2.27 7.99 5.89
C ASP A 82 -0.94 8.41 5.26
N LEU A 83 -0.13 7.39 4.95
CA LEU A 83 1.28 7.56 4.64
C LEU A 83 1.57 8.12 3.26
N GLY A 84 0.76 7.80 2.25
CA GLY A 84 0.93 8.45 0.94
C GLY A 84 0.30 7.71 -0.21
N LEU A 85 0.26 8.40 -1.34
CA LEU A 85 -0.48 7.97 -2.52
C LEU A 85 0.47 7.41 -3.55
N TYR A 86 0.17 6.21 -3.99
CA TYR A 86 0.92 5.50 -5.02
C TYR A 86 0.08 5.38 -6.28
N ALA A 87 0.73 5.36 -7.44
CA ALA A 87 0.06 5.07 -8.70
C ALA A 87 0.83 4.00 -9.46
N CYS A 88 0.07 3.16 -10.17
CA CYS A 88 0.68 2.18 -11.06
C CYS A 88 0.80 2.72 -12.48
N SER A 89 2.01 3.11 -12.89
CA SER A 89 2.30 3.57 -14.26
C SER A 89 1.98 2.52 -15.33
N HIS A 90 2.00 1.24 -14.96
CA HIS A 90 1.72 0.14 -15.89
C HIS A 90 0.22 -0.18 -16.06
N CYS A 91 -0.59 -0.07 -15.01
CA CYS A 91 -2.03 -0.34 -15.12
C CYS A 91 -2.77 0.88 -15.70
N GLY A 92 -2.24 2.09 -15.45
CA GLY A 92 -2.75 3.38 -15.94
C GLY A 92 -2.88 3.52 -17.45
N ASN A 93 -2.22 2.66 -18.24
CA ASN A 93 -1.95 2.91 -19.66
C ASN A 93 -2.80 2.06 -20.62
N ARG A 94 -4.07 1.78 -20.26
CA ARG A 94 -4.99 0.98 -21.08
C ARG A 94 -6.21 1.77 -21.52
#